data_AF-A0A9P5UBA2-F1
#
_entry.id   AF-A0A9P5UBA2-F1
#
_cell.length_a   1.000
_cell.length_b   1.000
_cell.length_c   1.000
_cell.angle_alpha   90.00
_cell.angle_beta   90.00
_cell.angle_gamma   90.00
#
_symmetry.space_group_name_H-M   'P 1'
#
loop_
_entity.id
_entity.type
_entity.pdbx_description
1 polymer ?
#
loop_
_entity_poly.entity_id
_entity_poly.type
_entity_poly.pdbx_seq_one_letter_code
_entity_poly.pdbx_strand_id
1 'polypeptide(L)'
;MGQDWNLTNVDKLTSFKSWGKMGEFFWEEQQNFIDRLTAPVNPAEWPHLVLNKDKRSAAVAQTATLLTKLPIELLLAIAKELLEENFLDLLWFAMTCVKIWEVTEDIRFEYLRSRLQERSWAGSRIICLGNYAEDLPQGLLSEEDVRKLQEMEEDDEDKDEAENEDNAELSLLNRSLTRYPLAFDWFGRECDALIPDARYLLGGDYWCAGPLGKAWLSLNLVNFTLRHAPSTPRMDRWMLRNLTKKEFVIRSKEGTSGGLLQVLLSLISWSNDSSISMVCDEADAEKLIRGPWAGDRIDVTLYSLHEQEKNSDWKNVTDEVLKLVERLAEKDVGAKDDFLETLPF
;
A
#
# COMPACT_ATOMS: atom_id res chain seq x y z
N MET A 1 15.50 4.74 -26.40
CA MET A 1 15.96 3.69 -25.46
C MET A 1 15.74 4.21 -24.06
N GLY A 2 15.48 3.34 -23.09
CA GLY A 2 15.42 3.76 -21.69
C GLY A 2 15.37 2.58 -20.75
N GLN A 3 15.46 2.91 -19.47
CA GLN A 3 15.61 1.96 -18.39
C GLN A 3 14.28 1.52 -17.78
N ASP A 4 14.27 0.32 -17.21
CA ASP A 4 13.14 -0.17 -16.42
C ASP A 4 13.23 0.37 -14.99
N TRP A 5 12.07 0.57 -14.37
CA TRP A 5 11.95 1.11 -13.01
C TRP A 5 11.22 0.16 -12.06
N ASN A 6 11.71 0.10 -10.83
CA ASN A 6 11.14 -0.74 -9.76
C ASN A 6 10.92 0.07 -8.49
N LEU A 7 9.72 -0.06 -7.93
CA LEU A 7 9.32 0.64 -6.72
C LEU A 7 9.48 -0.27 -5.51
N THR A 8 10.25 0.17 -4.53
CA THR A 8 10.76 -0.69 -3.46
C THR A 8 10.52 -0.06 -2.09
N ASN A 9 10.01 -0.87 -1.16
CA ASN A 9 9.96 -0.58 0.27
C ASN A 9 11.16 -1.24 0.95
N VAL A 10 12.08 -0.40 1.43
CA VAL A 10 13.35 -0.83 2.03
C VAL A 10 13.13 -1.45 3.42
N ASP A 11 12.22 -0.89 4.22
CA ASP A 11 11.96 -1.42 5.57
C ASP A 11 11.32 -2.82 5.56
N LYS A 12 10.47 -3.07 4.56
CA LYS A 12 9.72 -4.33 4.44
C LYS A 12 10.34 -5.32 3.48
N LEU A 13 11.41 -4.95 2.78
CA LEU A 13 12.03 -5.76 1.74
C LEU A 13 10.97 -6.28 0.74
N THR A 14 10.13 -5.37 0.22
CA THR A 14 9.11 -5.70 -0.79
C THR A 14 9.20 -4.73 -1.97
N SER A 15 8.96 -5.23 -3.18
CA SER A 15 8.93 -4.42 -4.41
C SER A 15 7.66 -4.68 -5.22
N PHE A 16 7.25 -3.70 -6.01
CA PHE A 16 6.28 -3.93 -7.08
C PHE A 16 6.98 -4.48 -8.33
N LYS A 17 6.25 -5.30 -9.10
CA LYS A 17 6.66 -5.74 -10.46
C LYS A 17 7.27 -4.58 -11.25
N SER A 18 8.29 -4.83 -12.08
CA SER A 18 8.77 -3.88 -13.08
C SER A 18 7.63 -3.11 -13.75
N TRP A 19 7.64 -1.80 -13.57
CA TRP A 19 6.64 -0.87 -14.13
C TRP A 19 6.92 -0.59 -15.60
N GLY A 20 8.01 -1.14 -16.17
CA GLY A 20 8.49 -0.80 -17.50
C GLY A 20 9.29 0.50 -17.47
N LYS A 21 9.27 1.25 -18.57
CA LYS A 21 10.02 2.50 -18.69
C LYS A 21 9.22 3.67 -18.13
N MET A 22 9.87 4.65 -17.52
CA MET A 22 9.20 5.78 -16.86
C MET A 22 8.15 6.44 -17.77
N GLY A 23 8.50 6.78 -19.02
CA GLY A 23 7.54 7.38 -19.96
C GLY A 23 6.35 6.50 -20.38
N GLU A 24 6.36 5.20 -20.06
CA GLU A 24 5.24 4.28 -20.33
C GLU A 24 4.19 4.32 -19.21
N PHE A 25 4.60 4.54 -17.94
CA PHE A 25 3.71 4.46 -16.78
C PHE A 25 3.57 5.75 -15.97
N PHE A 26 4.45 6.73 -16.14
CA PHE A 26 4.50 7.92 -15.27
C PHE A 26 3.17 8.67 -15.27
N TRP A 27 2.45 8.70 -16.39
CA TRP A 27 1.16 9.38 -16.53
C TRP A 27 -0.05 8.48 -16.25
N GLU A 28 0.14 7.20 -15.94
CA GLU A 28 -0.95 6.29 -15.61
C GLU A 28 -1.51 6.53 -14.20
N GLU A 29 -2.81 6.31 -14.02
CA GLU A 29 -3.44 6.31 -12.70
C GLU A 29 -3.24 4.96 -11.99
N GLN A 30 -2.21 4.85 -11.14
CA GLN A 30 -1.99 3.67 -10.29
C GLN A 30 -2.40 3.99 -8.84
N GLN A 31 -3.71 4.08 -8.59
CA GLN A 31 -4.28 4.43 -7.26
C GLN A 31 -3.91 3.41 -6.16
N ASN A 32 -3.71 2.15 -6.54
CA ASN A 32 -3.34 1.06 -5.63
C ASN A 32 -2.05 1.33 -4.84
N PHE A 33 -1.10 2.10 -5.40
CA PHE A 33 0.14 2.42 -4.72
C PHE A 33 -0.05 3.49 -3.65
N ILE A 34 -0.77 4.56 -4.00
CA ILE A 34 -1.10 5.64 -3.06
C ILE A 34 -1.92 5.11 -1.88
N ASP A 35 -2.80 4.13 -2.12
CA ASP A 35 -3.56 3.44 -1.07
C ASP A 35 -2.62 2.72 -0.08
N ARG A 36 -1.49 2.16 -0.54
CA ARG A 36 -0.51 1.52 0.37
C ARG A 36 0.25 2.54 1.22
N LEU A 37 0.54 3.71 0.68
CA LEU A 37 1.21 4.79 1.43
C LEU A 37 0.27 5.53 2.38
N THR A 38 -1.03 5.32 2.23
CA THR A 38 -2.01 5.86 3.17
C THR A 38 -2.00 5.03 4.45
N ALA A 39 -1.83 5.69 5.59
CA ALA A 39 -1.89 5.00 6.88
C ALA A 39 -3.28 4.39 7.08
N PRO A 40 -3.39 3.08 7.37
CA PRO A 40 -4.69 2.45 7.58
C PRO A 40 -5.33 3.04 8.83
N VAL A 41 -6.60 3.41 8.73
CA VAL A 41 -7.40 3.79 9.89
C VAL A 41 -7.70 2.51 10.65
N ASN A 42 -7.06 2.38 11.81
CA ASN A 42 -7.35 1.29 12.72
C ASN A 42 -8.35 1.80 13.77
N PRO A 43 -9.65 1.49 13.65
CA PRO A 43 -10.61 1.94 14.64
C PRO A 43 -10.21 1.34 16.01
N ALA A 44 -10.30 2.14 17.08
CA ALA A 44 -9.86 1.72 18.42
C ALA A 44 -10.62 0.47 18.91
N GLU A 45 -11.84 0.29 18.42
CA GLU A 45 -12.69 -0.86 18.64
C GLU A 45 -13.25 -1.28 17.28
N TRP A 46 -13.49 -2.57 17.07
CA TRP A 46 -14.25 -2.99 15.91
C TRP A 46 -15.57 -2.21 15.92
N PRO A 47 -15.99 -1.57 14.82
CA PRO A 47 -17.34 -1.04 14.76
C PRO A 47 -18.23 -2.25 14.90
N HIS A 48 -18.70 -2.52 16.13
CA HIS A 48 -19.56 -3.64 16.44
C HIS A 48 -20.55 -3.67 15.31
N LEU A 49 -20.51 -4.73 14.50
CA LEU A 49 -21.57 -4.95 13.54
C LEU A 49 -22.79 -4.88 14.44
N VAL A 50 -23.56 -3.79 14.32
CA VAL A 50 -24.85 -3.67 14.97
C VAL A 50 -25.67 -4.68 14.20
N LEU A 51 -25.47 -5.95 14.56
CA LEU A 51 -26.26 -7.09 14.19
C LEU A 51 -27.60 -6.73 14.77
N ASN A 52 -28.40 -6.01 13.96
CA ASN A 52 -29.65 -5.36 14.34
C ASN A 52 -30.28 -6.13 15.49
N LYS A 53 -30.00 -5.70 16.74
CA LYS A 53 -30.40 -6.46 17.93
C LYS A 53 -31.91 -6.57 17.94
N ASP A 54 -32.57 -5.60 17.31
CA ASP A 54 -34.00 -5.46 17.14
C ASP A 54 -34.64 -6.44 16.14
N LYS A 55 -33.85 -7.12 15.28
CA LYS A 55 -34.36 -8.20 14.40
C LYS A 55 -34.11 -9.61 14.95
N ARG A 56 -33.46 -9.76 16.12
CA ARG A 56 -33.10 -11.08 16.71
C ARG A 56 -34.26 -11.84 17.33
N SER A 57 -35.48 -11.31 17.38
CA SER A 57 -36.55 -11.95 18.16
C SER A 57 -37.50 -12.86 17.39
N ALA A 58 -37.24 -13.25 16.13
CA ALA A 58 -38.27 -13.97 15.36
C ALA A 58 -37.84 -15.16 14.48
N ALA A 59 -36.57 -15.55 14.37
CA ALA A 59 -36.25 -16.69 13.50
C ALA A 59 -35.12 -17.58 14.02
N VAL A 60 -35.49 -18.85 14.22
CA VAL A 60 -34.68 -20.04 14.49
C VAL A 60 -34.19 -20.16 15.94
N ALA A 61 -34.94 -20.91 16.74
CA ALA A 61 -34.42 -21.55 17.94
C ALA A 61 -33.23 -22.45 17.53
N GLN A 62 -32.01 -21.94 17.67
CA GLN A 62 -30.80 -22.73 17.46
C GLN A 62 -30.81 -23.90 18.45
N THR A 63 -31.00 -25.11 17.94
CA THR A 63 -30.73 -26.33 18.70
C THR A 63 -29.27 -26.29 19.12
N ALA A 64 -29.03 -26.20 20.42
CA ALA A 64 -27.68 -26.14 20.96
C ALA A 64 -26.89 -27.41 20.60
N THR A 65 -25.91 -27.28 19.70
CA THR A 65 -25.00 -28.34 19.31
C THR A 65 -23.94 -28.56 20.39
N LEU A 66 -23.21 -29.68 20.33
CA LEU A 66 -22.10 -29.94 21.25
C LEU A 66 -21.07 -28.80 21.21
N LEU A 67 -20.81 -28.26 20.02
CA LEU A 67 -19.87 -27.18 19.81
C LEU A 67 -20.34 -25.87 20.46
N THR A 68 -21.62 -25.49 20.34
CA THR A 68 -22.12 -24.27 20.98
C THR A 68 -22.29 -24.40 22.49
N LYS A 69 -22.18 -25.61 23.06
CA LYS A 69 -22.12 -25.85 24.51
C LYS A 69 -20.72 -25.75 25.09
N LEU A 70 -19.68 -25.68 24.26
CA LEU A 70 -18.31 -25.51 24.75
C LEU A 70 -18.17 -24.18 25.52
N PRO A 71 -17.35 -24.16 26.58
CA PRO A 71 -16.84 -22.93 27.19
C PRO A 71 -16.21 -22.00 26.14
N ILE A 72 -16.28 -20.70 26.39
CA ILE A 72 -15.79 -19.69 25.45
C ILE A 72 -14.29 -19.85 25.18
N GLU A 73 -13.54 -20.27 26.19
CA GLU A 73 -12.10 -20.49 26.14
C GLU A 73 -11.73 -21.59 25.13
N LEU A 74 -12.55 -22.65 25.05
CA LEU A 74 -12.33 -23.74 24.08
C LEU A 74 -12.71 -23.32 22.66
N LEU A 75 -13.75 -22.50 22.51
CA LEU A 75 -14.12 -21.93 21.21
C LEU A 75 -13.02 -20.98 20.70
N LEU A 76 -12.42 -20.19 21.59
CA LEU A 76 -11.28 -19.32 21.27
C LEU A 76 -10.02 -20.12 20.96
N ALA A 77 -9.77 -21.25 21.67
CA ALA A 77 -8.64 -22.13 21.35
C ALA A 77 -8.79 -22.72 19.94
N ILE A 78 -9.96 -23.27 19.60
CA ILE A 78 -10.25 -23.77 18.25
C ILE A 78 -10.06 -22.65 17.21
N ALA A 79 -10.54 -21.45 17.49
CA ALA A 79 -10.40 -20.31 16.59
C ALA A 79 -8.94 -19.90 16.35
N LYS A 80 -8.06 -20.02 17.36
CA LYS A 80 -6.62 -19.75 17.21
C LYS A 80 -5.94 -20.79 16.34
N GLU A 81 -6.21 -22.08 16.57
CA GLU A 81 -5.65 -23.15 15.74
C GLU A 81 -6.07 -22.99 14.27
N LEU A 82 -7.35 -22.67 14.01
CA LEU A 82 -7.83 -22.39 12.65
C LEU A 82 -7.16 -21.16 12.02
N LEU A 83 -6.84 -20.14 12.83
CA LEU A 83 -6.16 -18.94 12.36
C LEU A 83 -4.71 -19.23 11.92
N GLU A 84 -4.01 -20.09 12.66
CA GLU A 84 -2.63 -20.48 12.37
C GLU A 84 -2.52 -21.18 11.02
N GLU A 85 -3.51 -22.01 10.67
CA GLU A 85 -3.57 -22.66 9.35
C GLU A 85 -4.05 -21.71 8.26
N ASN A 86 -5.23 -21.09 8.44
CA ASN A 86 -5.87 -20.28 7.41
C ASN A 86 -7.02 -19.41 7.96
N PHE A 87 -6.94 -18.10 7.74
CA PHE A 87 -8.02 -17.19 8.13
C PHE A 87 -9.41 -17.54 7.55
N LEU A 88 -9.47 -18.13 6.35
CA LEU A 88 -10.75 -18.53 5.75
C LEU A 88 -11.46 -19.61 6.57
N ASP A 89 -10.71 -20.54 7.17
CA ASP A 89 -11.27 -21.59 8.01
C ASP A 89 -11.85 -21.00 9.31
N LEU A 90 -11.16 -20.02 9.91
CA LEU A 90 -11.71 -19.23 11.02
C LEU A 90 -13.01 -18.50 10.61
N LEU A 91 -13.04 -17.92 9.41
CA LEU A 91 -14.22 -17.21 8.92
C LEU A 91 -15.40 -18.16 8.69
N TRP A 92 -15.17 -19.32 8.08
CA TRP A 92 -16.19 -20.34 7.90
C TRP A 92 -16.70 -20.86 9.24
N PHE A 93 -15.80 -21.12 10.19
CA PHE A 93 -16.16 -21.52 11.55
C PHE A 93 -17.04 -20.48 12.24
N ALA A 94 -16.67 -19.20 12.14
CA ALA A 94 -17.44 -18.09 12.68
C ALA A 94 -18.85 -17.98 12.09
N MET A 95 -18.98 -18.21 10.78
CA MET A 95 -20.26 -18.10 10.08
C MET A 95 -21.25 -19.21 10.41
N THR A 96 -20.82 -20.30 11.05
CA THR A 96 -21.71 -21.41 11.41
C THR A 96 -22.81 -21.00 12.40
N CYS A 97 -22.56 -20.06 13.30
CA CYS A 97 -23.58 -19.52 14.19
C CYS A 97 -23.20 -18.17 14.82
N VAL A 98 -24.22 -17.42 15.26
CA VAL A 98 -24.09 -16.11 15.91
C VAL A 98 -23.19 -16.16 17.15
N LYS A 99 -23.29 -17.21 17.98
CA LYS A 99 -22.44 -17.34 19.18
C LYS A 99 -20.96 -17.38 18.81
N ILE A 100 -20.57 -18.21 17.84
CA ILE A 100 -19.17 -18.33 17.44
C ILE A 100 -18.73 -17.06 16.72
N TRP A 101 -19.60 -16.44 15.92
CA TRP A 101 -19.32 -15.14 15.30
C TRP A 101 -18.92 -14.07 16.30
N GLU A 102 -19.68 -13.93 17.40
CA GLU A 102 -19.42 -12.97 18.48
C GLU A 102 -18.17 -13.34 19.27
N VAL A 103 -18.02 -14.61 19.65
CA VAL A 103 -16.86 -15.08 20.43
C VAL A 103 -15.54 -14.85 19.69
N THR A 104 -15.53 -15.04 18.37
CA THR A 104 -14.29 -14.95 17.57
C THR A 104 -14.05 -13.55 16.98
N GLU A 105 -14.84 -12.54 17.37
CA GLU A 105 -14.75 -11.17 16.85
C GLU A 105 -13.35 -10.56 17.07
N ASP A 106 -12.83 -10.62 18.29
CA ASP A 106 -11.54 -10.02 18.64
C ASP A 106 -10.37 -10.68 17.88
N ILE A 107 -10.38 -12.00 17.76
CA ILE A 107 -9.36 -12.76 17.01
C ILE A 107 -9.39 -12.36 15.54
N ARG A 108 -10.58 -12.28 14.94
CA ARG A 108 -10.71 -11.86 13.54
C ARG A 108 -10.25 -10.41 13.36
N PHE A 109 -10.64 -9.52 14.28
CA PHE A 109 -10.27 -8.11 14.21
C PHE A 109 -8.76 -7.92 14.30
N GLU A 110 -8.11 -8.51 15.32
CA GLU A 110 -6.67 -8.34 15.52
C GLU A 110 -5.87 -8.90 14.34
N TYR A 111 -6.30 -10.02 13.76
CA TYR A 111 -5.69 -10.54 12.55
C TYR A 111 -5.79 -9.54 11.39
N LEU A 112 -6.98 -9.01 11.10
CA LEU A 112 -7.18 -8.10 9.98
C LEU A 112 -6.40 -6.80 10.15
N ARG A 113 -6.42 -6.27 11.37
CA ARG A 113 -5.63 -5.12 11.79
C ARG A 113 -4.14 -5.38 11.55
N SER A 114 -3.61 -6.53 11.97
CA SER A 114 -2.23 -6.93 11.74
C SER A 114 -1.91 -7.02 10.23
N ARG A 115 -2.79 -7.65 9.44
CA ARG A 115 -2.64 -7.77 7.98
C ARG A 115 -2.67 -6.42 7.26
N LEU A 116 -3.50 -5.48 7.71
CA LEU A 116 -3.54 -4.12 7.18
C LEU A 116 -2.23 -3.37 7.46
N GLN A 117 -1.69 -3.51 8.67
CA GLN A 117 -0.41 -2.92 9.05
C GLN A 117 0.76 -3.56 8.29
N GLU A 118 0.74 -4.88 8.09
CA GLU A 118 1.72 -5.61 7.28
C GLU A 118 1.71 -5.14 5.82
N ARG A 119 0.52 -4.84 5.26
CA ARG A 119 0.39 -4.39 3.86
C ARG A 119 0.65 -2.90 3.63
N SER A 120 0.44 -2.05 4.64
CA SER A 120 0.66 -0.61 4.51
C SER A 120 2.14 -0.28 4.37
N TRP A 121 2.48 0.61 3.44
CA TRP A 121 3.82 1.17 3.27
C TRP A 121 3.96 2.56 3.90
N ALA A 122 2.90 3.06 4.54
CA ALA A 122 2.91 4.35 5.22
C ALA A 122 4.05 4.42 6.25
N GLY A 123 4.86 5.47 6.15
CA GLY A 123 6.00 5.74 7.03
C GLY A 123 7.23 4.86 6.78
N SER A 124 7.21 4.02 5.74
CA SER A 124 8.36 3.21 5.35
C SER A 124 9.33 3.99 4.46
N ARG A 125 10.60 3.57 4.41
CA ARG A 125 11.62 4.05 3.46
C ARG A 125 11.28 3.57 2.04
N ILE A 126 10.98 4.50 1.12
CA ILE A 126 10.54 4.18 -0.26
C ILE A 126 11.52 4.72 -1.29
N ILE A 127 11.82 3.92 -2.32
CA ILE A 127 12.67 4.32 -3.45
C ILE A 127 12.11 3.77 -4.78
N CYS A 128 12.21 4.56 -5.85
CA CYS A 128 11.93 4.10 -7.21
C CYS A 128 13.25 3.97 -7.97
N LEU A 129 13.75 2.74 -8.08
CA LEU A 129 15.10 2.45 -8.57
C LEU A 129 15.10 2.11 -10.06
N GLY A 130 15.93 2.82 -10.83
CA GLY A 130 16.19 2.52 -12.24
C GLY A 130 17.20 1.37 -12.40
N ASN A 131 17.05 0.57 -13.44
CA ASN A 131 17.93 -0.59 -13.67
C ASN A 131 19.37 -0.21 -14.07
N TYR A 132 19.64 1.07 -14.32
CA TYR A 132 20.96 1.66 -14.54
C TYR A 132 21.48 2.46 -13.33
N ALA A 133 20.87 2.31 -12.15
CA ALA A 133 21.48 2.79 -10.91
C ALA A 133 22.80 2.03 -10.66
N GLU A 134 23.84 2.75 -10.28
CA GLU A 134 25.16 2.25 -9.88
C GLU A 134 25.42 2.51 -8.38
N ASP A 135 24.62 3.40 -7.77
CA ASP A 135 24.63 3.77 -6.37
C ASP A 135 23.18 3.93 -5.81
N LEU A 136 23.08 4.07 -4.51
CA LEU A 136 21.89 4.37 -3.70
C LEU A 136 22.10 5.69 -2.92
N PRO A 137 21.01 6.28 -2.43
CA PRO A 137 21.09 7.43 -1.53
C PRO A 137 21.94 7.12 -0.29
N GLN A 138 22.87 8.03 0.03
CA GLN A 138 23.75 7.87 1.18
C GLN A 138 22.97 7.68 2.49
N GLY A 139 23.32 6.64 3.25
CA GLY A 139 22.66 6.33 4.52
C GLY A 139 21.29 5.67 4.39
N LEU A 140 20.90 5.25 3.16
CA LEU A 140 19.69 4.48 2.95
C LEU A 140 19.71 3.15 3.69
N LEU A 141 20.85 2.46 3.67
CA LEU A 141 21.04 1.15 4.31
C LEU A 141 21.80 1.29 5.61
N SER A 142 21.23 0.71 6.67
CA SER A 142 21.92 0.49 7.94
C SER A 142 22.66 -0.85 7.92
N GLU A 143 23.61 -1.02 8.84
CA GLU A 143 24.30 -2.31 9.04
C GLU A 143 23.32 -3.46 9.32
N GLU A 144 22.18 -3.18 9.95
CA GLU A 144 21.12 -4.17 10.19
C GLU A 144 20.41 -4.58 8.89
N ASP A 145 20.14 -3.62 8.00
CA ASP A 145 19.51 -3.90 6.70
C ASP A 145 20.43 -4.79 5.85
N VAL A 146 21.74 -4.51 5.87
CA VAL A 146 22.75 -5.32 5.19
C VAL A 146 22.76 -6.76 5.73
N ARG A 147 22.70 -6.94 7.06
CA ARG A 147 22.67 -8.28 7.66
C ARG A 147 21.41 -9.07 7.27
N LYS A 148 20.23 -8.42 7.30
CA LYS A 148 18.96 -9.08 6.91
C LYS A 148 18.98 -9.56 5.45
N LEU A 149 19.54 -8.74 4.56
CA LEU A 149 19.66 -9.09 3.15
C LEU A 149 20.62 -10.28 2.92
N GLN A 150 21.71 -10.34 3.69
CA GLN A 150 22.65 -11.47 3.64
C GLN A 150 21.99 -12.77 4.16
N GLU A 151 21.24 -12.70 5.26
CA GLU A 151 20.50 -13.87 5.80
C GLU A 151 19.50 -14.43 4.78
N MET A 152 18.84 -13.58 3.98
CA MET A 152 17.90 -14.03 2.93
C MET A 152 18.59 -14.74 1.74
N GLU A 153 19.86 -14.45 1.47
CA GLU A 153 20.62 -15.10 0.40
C GLU A 153 21.10 -16.50 0.78
N GLU A 154 21.28 -16.76 2.07
CA GLU A 154 21.75 -18.06 2.58
C GLU A 154 20.66 -19.16 2.57
N ASP A 155 19.37 -18.78 2.60
CA ASP A 155 18.23 -19.71 2.59
C ASP A 155 17.85 -20.25 1.18
N ASP A 156 18.41 -19.69 0.09
CA ASP A 156 18.20 -20.18 -1.28
C ASP A 156 19.20 -21.32 -1.60
N GLU A 157 18.84 -22.58 -1.31
CA GLU A 157 19.69 -23.80 -1.42
C GLU A 157 20.29 -24.13 -2.82
N ASP A 158 20.11 -23.30 -3.87
CA ASP A 158 20.38 -23.66 -5.28
C ASP A 158 21.21 -22.61 -6.08
N LYS A 159 22.33 -22.07 -5.55
CA LYS A 159 23.30 -21.33 -6.39
C LYS A 159 24.77 -21.62 -6.10
N ASP A 160 25.45 -22.12 -7.13
CA ASP A 160 26.90 -22.30 -7.23
C ASP A 160 27.71 -20.99 -7.02
N GLU A 161 28.95 -21.21 -6.60
CA GLU A 161 29.94 -20.32 -5.97
C GLU A 161 30.26 -18.95 -6.60
N ALA A 162 30.54 -17.99 -5.70
CA ALA A 162 31.44 -16.82 -5.79
C ALA A 162 31.03 -15.65 -6.71
N GLU A 163 31.10 -14.38 -6.31
CA GLU A 163 32.20 -13.70 -5.60
C GLU A 163 31.68 -12.65 -4.59
N ASN A 164 32.13 -12.76 -3.33
CA ASN A 164 32.21 -11.61 -2.44
C ASN A 164 33.32 -10.68 -2.96
N GLU A 165 32.96 -9.49 -3.43
CA GLU A 165 33.87 -8.33 -3.41
C GLU A 165 33.14 -7.12 -2.80
N ASP A 166 32.80 -7.28 -1.53
CA ASP A 166 32.67 -6.25 -0.50
C ASP A 166 31.93 -4.95 -0.90
N ASN A 167 30.63 -5.14 -1.26
CA ASN A 167 29.50 -4.20 -1.08
C ASN A 167 29.32 -3.01 -2.07
N ALA A 168 28.70 -3.27 -3.23
CA ALA A 168 28.09 -2.24 -4.09
C ALA A 168 26.58 -2.07 -3.78
N GLU A 169 26.34 -1.52 -2.58
CA GLU A 169 25.05 -1.21 -1.91
C GLU A 169 23.90 -2.24 -2.03
N LEU A 170 23.93 -3.35 -1.30
CA LEU A 170 24.49 -4.66 -1.68
C LEU A 170 23.44 -5.46 -2.48
N SER A 171 23.71 -6.12 -3.61
CA SER A 171 24.17 -5.57 -4.90
C SER A 171 22.95 -4.89 -5.61
N LEU A 172 22.74 -3.60 -5.23
CA LEU A 172 21.65 -2.64 -5.54
C LEU A 172 20.22 -2.99 -5.06
N LEU A 173 20.11 -3.27 -3.75
CA LEU A 173 18.97 -3.87 -3.03
C LEU A 173 18.52 -5.21 -3.66
N ASN A 174 19.46 -6.15 -3.56
CA ASN A 174 19.87 -7.16 -4.53
C ASN A 174 18.97 -7.38 -5.77
N ARG A 175 19.20 -6.51 -6.78
CA ARG A 175 18.50 -6.35 -8.07
C ARG A 175 16.96 -6.28 -7.97
N SER A 176 16.55 -5.29 -7.17
CA SER A 176 15.18 -4.95 -6.75
C SER A 176 14.39 -6.15 -6.25
N LEU A 177 15.09 -6.98 -5.48
CA LEU A 177 14.68 -8.25 -4.87
C LEU A 177 14.35 -9.37 -5.90
N THR A 178 15.16 -9.47 -6.97
CA THR A 178 15.24 -10.53 -8.02
C THR A 178 13.94 -11.00 -8.73
N ARG A 179 13.46 -10.19 -9.68
CA ARG A 179 12.83 -10.55 -10.99
C ARG A 179 11.66 -11.58 -11.11
N TYR A 180 10.98 -11.99 -10.02
CA TYR A 180 9.80 -12.93 -9.84
C TYR A 180 10.20 -14.33 -9.33
N PRO A 181 9.47 -15.05 -8.41
CA PRO A 181 8.03 -14.98 -8.05
C PRO A 181 7.64 -15.17 -6.55
N LEU A 182 6.48 -14.66 -6.13
CA LEU A 182 5.56 -15.44 -5.27
C LEU A 182 4.16 -15.27 -5.84
N ALA A 183 3.49 -16.40 -6.02
CA ALA A 183 2.12 -16.52 -6.49
C ALA A 183 1.13 -15.86 -5.52
N PHE A 184 1.14 -14.53 -5.45
CA PHE A 184 0.15 -13.74 -4.70
C PHE A 184 -0.62 -12.75 -5.58
N ASP A 185 -0.19 -12.55 -6.84
CA ASP A 185 -0.86 -11.64 -7.78
C ASP A 185 -2.05 -12.28 -8.52
N TRP A 186 -2.24 -13.60 -8.41
CA TRP A 186 -3.50 -14.21 -8.86
C TRP A 186 -4.67 -13.74 -7.99
N PHE A 187 -4.40 -13.41 -6.73
CA PHE A 187 -5.45 -13.01 -5.79
C PHE A 187 -5.92 -11.57 -5.97
N GLY A 188 -5.05 -10.68 -6.47
CA GLY A 188 -5.37 -9.27 -6.69
C GLY A 188 -6.02 -9.02 -8.06
N ARG A 189 -5.51 -9.65 -9.12
CA ARG A 189 -5.97 -9.37 -10.49
C ARG A 189 -7.38 -9.88 -10.79
N GLU A 190 -7.81 -11.01 -10.21
CA GLU A 190 -9.19 -11.47 -10.39
C GLU A 190 -10.20 -10.65 -9.55
N CYS A 191 -9.79 -10.07 -8.42
CA CYS A 191 -10.68 -9.26 -7.58
C CYS A 191 -10.95 -7.87 -8.17
N ASP A 192 -9.91 -7.21 -8.72
CA ASP A 192 -10.04 -5.84 -9.24
C ASP A 192 -10.70 -5.79 -10.64
N ALA A 193 -10.59 -6.85 -11.45
CA ALA A 193 -11.13 -6.87 -12.81
C ALA A 193 -12.62 -7.24 -12.91
N LEU A 194 -13.20 -7.86 -11.88
CA LEU A 194 -14.56 -8.43 -11.95
C LEU A 194 -15.63 -7.65 -11.18
N ILE A 195 -15.27 -6.74 -10.27
CA ILE A 195 -16.25 -5.97 -9.48
C ILE A 195 -15.74 -4.54 -9.21
N PRO A 196 -16.23 -3.52 -9.93
CA PRO A 196 -15.75 -2.13 -9.79
C PRO A 196 -15.91 -1.51 -8.39
N ASP A 197 -16.76 -2.09 -7.53
CA ASP A 197 -17.19 -1.50 -6.27
C ASP A 197 -16.78 -2.27 -5.01
N ALA A 198 -15.96 -3.32 -5.11
CA ALA A 198 -15.73 -4.20 -3.96
C ALA A 198 -14.26 -4.55 -3.75
N ARG A 199 -13.56 -3.66 -3.04
CA ARG A 199 -12.22 -3.88 -2.50
C ARG A 199 -12.35 -4.79 -1.27
N TYR A 200 -12.08 -6.08 -1.41
CA TYR A 200 -12.12 -7.05 -0.30
C TYR A 200 -10.70 -7.33 0.23
N LEU A 201 -10.56 -7.49 1.56
CA LEU A 201 -9.29 -7.88 2.21
C LEU A 201 -8.94 -9.37 2.05
N LEU A 202 -9.91 -10.17 1.64
CA LEU A 202 -9.85 -11.61 1.51
C LEU A 202 -10.24 -11.92 0.08
N GLY A 203 -9.27 -11.92 -0.83
CA GLY A 203 -9.47 -12.61 -2.09
C GLY A 203 -9.69 -14.11 -1.83
N GLY A 204 -9.92 -14.86 -2.89
CA GLY A 204 -10.32 -16.25 -2.82
C GLY A 204 -11.62 -16.34 -3.58
N ASP A 205 -11.52 -16.82 -4.82
CA ASP A 205 -12.64 -17.02 -5.73
C ASP A 205 -13.65 -18.00 -5.16
N TYR A 206 -14.53 -17.52 -4.30
CA TYR A 206 -15.68 -18.26 -3.85
C TYR A 206 -16.93 -17.48 -4.19
N TRP A 207 -17.47 -17.81 -5.36
CA TRP A 207 -18.81 -17.44 -5.82
C TRP A 207 -19.87 -17.89 -4.81
N CYS A 208 -20.13 -17.08 -3.78
CA CYS A 208 -21.35 -17.20 -3.00
C CYS A 208 -22.46 -16.43 -3.72
N ALA A 209 -23.01 -17.03 -4.78
CA ALA A 209 -24.23 -16.54 -5.44
C ALA A 209 -25.45 -16.79 -4.53
N GLY A 210 -25.62 -15.95 -3.50
CA GLY A 210 -26.74 -15.98 -2.56
C GLY A 210 -27.33 -14.58 -2.36
N PRO A 211 -28.67 -14.40 -2.36
CA PRO A 211 -29.32 -13.09 -2.17
C PRO A 211 -29.23 -12.56 -0.72
N LEU A 212 -28.75 -13.38 0.22
CA LEU A 212 -28.67 -13.06 1.64
C LEU A 212 -27.24 -12.69 2.01
N GLY A 213 -26.95 -11.40 2.10
CA GLY A 213 -25.93 -10.91 3.02
C GLY A 213 -24.52 -10.60 2.47
N LYS A 214 -24.39 -9.92 1.33
CA LYS A 214 -23.11 -9.29 0.92
C LYS A 214 -22.53 -8.33 1.98
N ALA A 215 -23.36 -7.80 2.87
CA ALA A 215 -22.95 -6.89 3.94
C ALA A 215 -22.29 -7.56 5.17
N TRP A 216 -22.41 -8.89 5.32
CA TRP A 216 -21.95 -9.62 6.52
C TRP A 216 -20.53 -10.17 6.35
N LEU A 217 -20.13 -10.43 5.10
CA LEU A 217 -18.84 -10.98 4.71
C LEU A 217 -17.82 -9.90 4.32
N SER A 218 -18.28 -8.70 4.00
CA SER A 218 -17.41 -7.63 3.52
C SER A 218 -16.86 -6.81 4.68
N LEU A 219 -15.62 -7.10 5.03
CA LEU A 219 -14.76 -6.13 5.65
C LEU A 219 -14.51 -5.06 4.61
N ASN A 220 -15.35 -4.03 4.66
CA ASN A 220 -15.25 -2.97 3.69
C ASN A 220 -13.90 -2.26 3.94
N LEU A 221 -12.97 -2.35 2.98
CA LEU A 221 -11.69 -1.64 3.04
C LEU A 221 -11.90 -0.15 3.37
N VAL A 222 -13.04 0.42 2.95
CA VAL A 222 -13.41 1.80 3.21
C VAL A 222 -13.56 2.09 4.72
N ASN A 223 -13.72 1.09 5.60
CA ASN A 223 -13.69 1.28 7.06
C ASN A 223 -12.26 1.45 7.61
N PHE A 224 -11.27 1.03 6.84
CA PHE A 224 -9.85 1.09 7.16
C PHE A 224 -9.08 2.10 6.30
N THR A 225 -9.77 2.76 5.37
CA THR A 225 -9.22 3.90 4.63
C THR A 225 -9.47 5.20 5.37
N LEU A 226 -8.50 6.09 5.28
CA LEU A 226 -8.67 7.49 5.65
C LEU A 226 -9.86 8.08 4.90
N ARG A 227 -10.82 8.69 5.61
CA ARG A 227 -11.96 9.38 5.02
C ARG A 227 -11.91 10.85 5.36
N HIS A 228 -12.37 11.69 4.42
CA HIS A 228 -12.70 13.07 4.71
C HIS A 228 -13.68 13.12 5.89
N ALA A 229 -13.41 13.98 6.87
CA ALA A 229 -14.35 14.19 7.96
C ALA A 229 -15.70 14.67 7.39
N PRO A 230 -16.84 14.10 7.81
CA PRO A 230 -18.16 14.46 7.29
C PRO A 230 -18.51 15.94 7.48
N SER A 231 -17.86 16.60 8.44
CA SER A 231 -18.05 18.01 8.80
C SER A 231 -17.18 18.99 7.99
N THR A 232 -16.18 18.52 7.24
CA THR A 232 -15.31 19.35 6.38
C THR A 232 -15.19 18.83 4.94
N PRO A 233 -16.30 18.46 4.27
CA PRO A 233 -16.26 17.72 3.00
C PRO A 233 -15.78 18.55 1.78
N ARG A 234 -15.44 19.84 1.93
CA ARG A 234 -15.10 20.73 0.80
C ARG A 234 -13.69 21.32 0.82
N MET A 235 -12.83 20.99 1.78
CA MET A 235 -11.52 21.64 1.89
C MET A 235 -10.37 20.70 2.28
N ASP A 236 -10.66 19.45 2.60
CA ASP A 236 -9.62 18.54 3.04
C ASP A 236 -8.92 17.91 1.84
N ARG A 237 -7.61 18.11 1.76
CA ARG A 237 -6.79 17.80 0.60
C ARG A 237 -5.86 16.64 0.93
N TRP A 238 -5.70 15.74 -0.03
CA TRP A 238 -4.67 14.71 0.07
C TRP A 238 -3.29 15.34 0.04
N MET A 239 -2.41 14.80 0.88
CA MET A 239 -1.07 15.32 1.09
C MET A 239 -0.08 14.17 1.18
N LEU A 240 1.06 14.35 0.51
CA LEU A 240 2.22 13.47 0.61
C LEU A 240 3.20 14.08 1.61
N ARG A 241 3.66 13.29 2.60
CA ARG A 241 4.62 13.74 3.61
C ARG A 241 5.93 12.98 3.49
N ASN A 242 7.03 13.72 3.62
CA ASN A 242 8.34 13.17 3.94
C ASN A 242 8.54 13.29 5.45
N LEU A 243 8.44 12.15 6.15
CA LEU A 243 8.58 12.07 7.59
C LEU A 243 10.03 12.28 8.05
N THR A 244 11.02 11.97 7.20
CA THR A 244 12.46 12.15 7.47
C THR A 244 12.82 13.63 7.49
N LYS A 245 12.43 14.37 6.43
CA LYS A 245 12.82 15.78 6.20
C LYS A 245 11.82 16.79 6.74
N LYS A 246 10.65 16.34 7.19
CA LYS A 246 9.51 17.19 7.59
C LYS A 246 9.08 18.13 6.46
N GLU A 247 9.02 17.59 5.25
CA GLU A 247 8.51 18.29 4.07
C GLU A 247 7.18 17.69 3.63
N PHE A 248 6.32 18.48 2.98
CA PHE A 248 5.07 17.97 2.43
C PHE A 248 4.68 18.64 1.11
N VAL A 249 3.88 17.92 0.33
CA VAL A 249 3.22 18.38 -0.90
C VAL A 249 1.72 18.18 -0.77
N ILE A 250 0.94 19.22 -1.01
CA ILE A 250 -0.52 19.18 -1.02
C ILE A 250 -1.00 19.21 -2.47
N ARG A 251 -1.94 18.34 -2.84
CA ARG A 251 -2.61 18.46 -4.15
C ARG A 251 -3.73 19.51 -4.09
N SER A 252 -3.79 20.40 -5.08
CA SER A 252 -4.73 21.54 -5.11
C SER A 252 -6.21 21.09 -5.25
N LYS A 253 -6.51 20.08 -6.06
CA LYS A 253 -7.90 19.72 -6.43
C LYS A 253 -8.60 18.79 -5.43
N GLU A 254 -9.87 19.08 -5.18
CA GLU A 254 -10.76 18.33 -4.28
C GLU A 254 -11.01 16.88 -4.77
N GLY A 255 -11.06 15.93 -3.84
CA GLY A 255 -11.82 14.68 -4.01
C GLY A 255 -11.10 13.45 -4.58
N THR A 256 -9.90 13.54 -5.20
CA THR A 256 -9.16 12.35 -5.65
C THR A 256 -7.65 12.40 -5.36
N SER A 257 -7.05 11.22 -5.12
CA SER A 257 -5.62 11.03 -4.89
C SER A 257 -4.77 10.97 -6.17
N GLY A 258 -5.38 11.14 -7.36
CA GLY A 258 -4.65 11.19 -8.63
C GLY A 258 -3.52 12.24 -8.60
N GLY A 259 -2.54 12.23 -9.51
CA GLY A 259 -1.46 13.23 -9.50
C GLY A 259 -0.43 13.09 -8.36
N LEU A 260 -0.79 12.54 -7.19
CA LEU A 260 0.16 12.32 -6.08
C LEU A 260 1.21 11.28 -6.45
N LEU A 261 0.87 10.32 -7.31
CA LEU A 261 1.84 9.36 -7.82
C LEU A 261 2.92 10.05 -8.64
N GLN A 262 2.56 10.96 -9.54
CA GLN A 262 3.51 11.72 -10.37
C GLN A 262 4.41 12.59 -9.50
N VAL A 263 3.82 13.30 -8.53
CA VAL A 263 4.56 14.06 -7.51
C VAL A 263 5.54 13.15 -6.78
N LEU A 264 5.07 12.01 -6.29
CA LEU A 264 5.89 11.07 -5.55
C LEU A 264 7.04 10.53 -6.39
N LEU A 265 6.77 10.02 -7.59
CA LEU A 265 7.79 9.50 -8.51
C LEU A 265 8.86 10.56 -8.81
N SER A 266 8.45 11.83 -9.00
CA SER A 266 9.40 12.92 -9.18
C SER A 266 10.30 13.21 -7.98
N LEU A 267 9.92 12.70 -6.80
CA LEU A 267 10.64 12.89 -5.55
C LEU A 267 11.44 11.66 -5.13
N ILE A 268 11.07 10.44 -5.54
CA ILE A 268 11.70 9.20 -5.02
C ILE A 268 12.54 8.42 -6.03
N SER A 269 12.60 8.88 -7.28
CA SER A 269 13.32 8.19 -8.34
C SER A 269 14.84 8.31 -8.19
N TRP A 270 15.55 7.21 -8.46
CA TRP A 270 17.00 7.12 -8.33
C TRP A 270 17.63 6.29 -9.46
N SER A 271 18.55 6.89 -10.22
CA SER A 271 19.38 6.26 -11.25
C SER A 271 20.61 7.11 -11.59
N ASN A 272 21.61 6.51 -12.25
CA ASN A 272 22.79 7.20 -12.79
C ASN A 272 22.60 7.60 -14.26
N ASP A 273 21.58 7.07 -14.92
CA ASP A 273 21.31 7.30 -16.33
C ASP A 273 20.01 8.10 -16.51
N SER A 274 20.02 9.12 -17.38
CA SER A 274 18.88 10.02 -17.63
C SER A 274 17.86 9.50 -18.65
N SER A 275 18.04 8.28 -19.17
CA SER A 275 17.16 7.66 -20.16
C SER A 275 15.85 7.16 -19.55
N ILE A 276 14.94 8.09 -19.34
CA ILE A 276 13.61 7.83 -18.76
C ILE A 276 12.52 7.51 -19.79
N SER A 277 12.86 7.49 -21.09
CA SER A 277 11.88 7.28 -22.19
C SER A 277 10.68 8.24 -22.18
N MET A 278 10.86 9.44 -21.62
CA MET A 278 9.87 10.52 -21.60
C MET A 278 10.46 11.75 -22.31
N VAL A 279 9.64 12.51 -23.02
CA VAL A 279 10.07 13.74 -23.71
C VAL A 279 10.19 14.87 -22.69
N CYS A 280 11.43 15.23 -22.32
CA CYS A 280 11.71 16.34 -21.41
C CYS A 280 13.12 16.90 -21.65
N ASP A 281 13.44 18.02 -21.00
CA ASP A 281 14.80 18.57 -21.05
C ASP A 281 15.71 17.74 -20.14
N GLU A 282 17.00 17.70 -20.49
CA GLU A 282 18.03 17.02 -19.70
C GLU A 282 18.02 17.47 -18.23
N ALA A 283 17.86 18.77 -17.97
CA ALA A 283 17.80 19.31 -16.61
C ALA A 283 16.55 18.86 -15.81
N ASP A 284 15.42 18.60 -16.48
CA ASP A 284 14.22 18.06 -15.81
C ASP A 284 14.36 16.54 -15.62
N ALA A 285 14.99 15.83 -16.56
CA ALA A 285 15.32 14.40 -16.45
C ALA A 285 16.28 14.13 -15.29
N GLU A 286 17.34 14.93 -15.14
CA GLU A 286 18.30 14.85 -14.04
C GLU A 286 17.64 14.99 -12.67
N LYS A 287 16.70 15.93 -12.54
CA LYS A 287 15.91 16.11 -11.30
C LYS A 287 15.01 14.91 -11.01
N LEU A 288 14.48 14.28 -12.05
CA LEU A 288 13.64 13.09 -11.91
C LEU A 288 14.47 11.88 -11.44
N ILE A 289 15.64 11.64 -12.02
CA ILE A 289 16.46 10.46 -11.70
C ILE A 289 17.25 10.58 -10.40
N ARG A 290 17.28 11.76 -9.77
CA ARG A 290 17.91 12.00 -8.45
C ARG A 290 16.92 12.72 -7.55
N GLY A 291 15.77 12.09 -7.36
CA GLY A 291 14.68 12.57 -6.54
C GLY A 291 15.15 12.87 -5.11
N PRO A 292 14.82 14.06 -4.56
CA PRO A 292 15.33 14.48 -3.26
C PRO A 292 14.77 13.65 -2.10
N TRP A 293 13.70 12.88 -2.27
CA TRP A 293 13.10 12.02 -1.24
C TRP A 293 13.39 10.54 -1.47
N ALA A 294 14.29 10.19 -2.40
CA ALA A 294 14.65 8.80 -2.65
C ALA A 294 15.19 8.14 -1.38
N GLY A 295 14.51 7.08 -0.93
CA GLY A 295 14.88 6.35 0.28
C GLY A 295 14.35 6.93 1.60
N ASP A 296 13.63 8.06 1.57
CA ASP A 296 13.05 8.67 2.76
C ASP A 296 11.78 7.95 3.24
N ARG A 297 11.41 8.19 4.50
CA ARG A 297 10.17 7.72 5.10
C ARG A 297 8.99 8.54 4.60
N ILE A 298 8.05 7.92 3.91
CA ILE A 298 6.95 8.61 3.23
C ILE A 298 5.60 8.06 3.64
N ASP A 299 4.61 8.94 3.79
CA ASP A 299 3.21 8.54 3.87
C ASP A 299 2.28 9.50 3.11
N VAL A 300 1.04 9.07 2.97
CA VAL A 300 -0.06 9.86 2.43
C VAL A 300 -1.10 10.03 3.53
N THR A 301 -1.54 11.26 3.72
CA THR A 301 -2.58 11.60 4.71
C THR A 301 -3.45 12.75 4.22
N LEU A 302 -4.42 13.12 5.04
CA LEU A 302 -5.24 14.31 4.85
C LEU A 302 -4.59 15.51 5.52
N TYR A 303 -4.68 16.68 4.87
CA TYR A 303 -4.15 17.92 5.40
C TYR A 303 -4.75 18.26 6.78
N SER A 304 -6.05 18.00 6.97
CA SER A 304 -6.72 18.25 8.27
C SER A 304 -6.14 17.42 9.42
N LEU A 305 -5.73 16.18 9.15
CA LEU A 305 -5.11 15.30 10.15
C LEU A 305 -3.68 15.73 10.43
N HIS A 306 -2.93 16.09 9.38
CA HIS A 306 -1.59 16.64 9.56
C HIS A 306 -1.58 17.90 10.44
N GLU A 307 -2.52 18.81 10.24
CA GLU A 307 -2.64 20.01 11.07
C GLU A 307 -2.91 19.70 12.55
N GLN A 308 -3.54 18.56 12.87
CA GLN A 308 -3.77 18.09 14.24
C GLN A 308 -2.54 17.38 14.82
N GLU A 309 -1.82 16.62 13.98
CA GLU A 309 -0.66 15.81 14.38
C GLU A 309 0.65 16.60 14.44
N LYS A 310 0.74 17.73 13.73
CA LYS A 310 2.00 18.47 13.61
C LYS A 310 2.46 18.97 14.97
N ASN A 311 3.68 18.58 15.32
CA ASN A 311 4.38 18.95 16.55
C ASN A 311 5.64 19.79 16.27
N SER A 312 5.97 20.04 15.00
CA SER A 312 7.18 20.71 14.53
C SER A 312 6.88 21.60 13.33
N ASP A 313 7.85 22.42 12.94
CA ASP A 313 7.77 23.21 11.71
C ASP A 313 7.99 22.29 10.50
N TRP A 314 6.97 22.13 9.68
CA TRP A 314 7.03 21.40 8.43
C TRP A 314 7.17 22.37 7.25
N LYS A 315 8.00 22.02 6.27
CA LYS A 315 8.22 22.82 5.06
C LYS A 315 7.28 22.39 3.95
N ASN A 316 6.50 23.34 3.44
CA ASN A 316 5.67 23.14 2.25
C ASN A 316 6.54 23.27 1.00
N VAL A 317 6.65 22.19 0.19
CA VAL A 317 7.38 22.19 -1.09
C VAL A 317 6.46 22.05 -2.31
N THR A 318 5.15 22.26 -2.12
CA THR A 318 4.12 22.05 -3.14
C THR A 318 4.41 22.78 -4.45
N ASP A 319 4.65 24.09 -4.40
CA ASP A 319 4.81 24.91 -5.62
C ASP A 319 6.04 24.53 -6.44
N GLU A 320 7.12 24.10 -5.78
CA GLU A 320 8.35 23.69 -6.46
C GLU A 320 8.14 22.40 -7.24
N VAL A 321 7.52 21.41 -6.59
CA VAL A 321 7.31 20.08 -7.16
C VAL A 321 6.24 20.10 -8.24
N LEU A 322 5.13 20.82 -8.02
CA LEU A 322 4.07 20.93 -9.03
C LEU A 322 4.58 21.60 -10.31
N LYS A 323 5.41 22.64 -10.21
CA LYS A 323 6.05 23.25 -11.38
C LYS A 323 6.93 22.29 -12.16
N LEU A 324 7.60 21.34 -11.49
CA LEU A 324 8.38 20.30 -12.18
C LEU A 324 7.45 19.37 -12.95
N VAL A 325 6.41 18.84 -12.29
CA VAL A 325 5.44 17.94 -12.92
C VAL A 325 4.71 18.60 -14.09
N GLU A 326 4.35 19.89 -13.97
CA GLU A 326 3.74 20.67 -15.05
C GLU A 326 4.67 20.80 -16.26
N ARG A 327 5.96 21.14 -16.06
CA ARG A 327 6.93 21.22 -17.16
C ARG A 327 7.13 19.89 -17.88
N LEU A 328 7.08 18.78 -17.14
CA LEU A 328 7.13 17.43 -17.72
C LEU A 328 5.89 17.17 -18.59
N ALA A 329 4.70 17.49 -18.09
CA ALA A 329 3.44 17.31 -18.82
C ALA A 329 3.32 18.20 -20.07
N GLU A 330 3.86 19.43 -20.04
CA GLU A 330 3.83 20.35 -21.18
C GLU A 330 4.61 19.84 -22.39
N LYS A 331 5.71 19.12 -22.14
CA LYS A 331 6.67 18.66 -23.14
C LYS A 331 6.35 17.26 -23.66
N ASP A 332 5.77 16.42 -22.82
CA ASP A 332 5.33 15.10 -23.24
C ASP A 332 3.96 15.18 -23.93
N VAL A 333 3.97 15.28 -25.26
CA VAL A 333 2.75 15.47 -26.07
C VAL A 333 1.75 14.33 -25.89
N GLY A 334 2.20 13.13 -25.51
CA GLY A 334 1.35 11.98 -25.18
C GLY A 334 0.62 12.10 -23.83
N ALA A 335 1.08 12.98 -22.92
CA ALA A 335 0.47 13.23 -21.62
C ALA A 335 -0.72 14.22 -21.69
N LYS A 336 -0.82 14.97 -22.79
CA LYS A 336 -1.76 16.10 -22.89
C LYS A 336 -3.23 15.71 -22.95
N ASP A 337 -3.54 14.53 -23.48
CA ASP A 337 -4.94 14.13 -23.72
C ASP A 337 -5.62 13.53 -22.48
N ASP A 338 -4.88 12.97 -21.51
CA ASP A 338 -5.46 12.35 -20.29
C ASP A 338 -5.10 13.07 -18.97
N PHE A 339 -3.91 13.67 -18.84
CA PHE A 339 -3.44 14.22 -17.56
C PHE A 339 -3.74 15.72 -17.38
N LEU A 340 -3.63 16.53 -18.44
CA LEU A 340 -3.83 17.98 -18.37
C LEU A 340 -5.30 18.42 -18.22
N GLU A 341 -6.29 17.56 -18.50
CA GLU A 341 -7.69 17.85 -18.14
C GLU A 341 -7.96 17.67 -16.63
N THR A 342 -7.10 16.91 -15.94
CA THR A 342 -7.22 16.66 -14.48
C THR A 342 -6.43 17.67 -13.64
N LEU A 343 -5.39 18.31 -14.19
CA LEU A 343 -4.75 19.49 -13.62
C LEU A 343 -5.53 20.75 -13.99
N PRO A 344 -6.08 21.48 -13.00
CA PRO A 344 -5.74 22.90 -13.01
C PRO A 344 -5.63 23.49 -11.60
N PHE A 345 -4.70 24.44 -11.47
CA PHE A 345 -4.69 25.61 -10.59
C PHE A 345 -5.52 25.51 -9.29
#